data_AF-A0A1B7W5T3-F1
#
_entry.id   AF-A0A1B7W5T3-F1
#
_cell.length_a   1.000
_cell.length_b   1.000
_cell.length_c   1.000
_cell.angle_alpha   90.00
_cell.angle_beta   90.00
_cell.angle_gamma   90.00
#
_symmetry.space_group_name_H-M   'P 1'
#
loop_
_entity.id
_entity.type
_entity.pdbx_description
1 polymer ?
#
loop_
_entity_poly.entity_id
_entity_poly.type
_entity_poly.pdbx_seq_one_letter_code
_entity_poly.pdbx_strand_id
1 'polypeptide(L)'
;HYLEQTYPQITIPDTAFTQIFNFFDQYNWYLDERPLKNDHEINPDVLGYIFEKYINQKQMGAYYTKEDITEYISKNCIIPYLFDAVKSENYDFWNLLKDYPDRYIYEAVKTGVDLPLPEHIARGLNDVSQRQNWNQPADDNYGLPTEIWREYITRKTRYLEIREKLVNEEVNHINDLITYNLNIRQFAEDVINNCQDPQFLYHIYDQLGKMSILDPTCGSGAFLFAALNILEPLYDACLEKMTSFLEDNHKDHQKMIQQFRQILNDVKFHHNQRYFILKKIMLNNLYGVDIMEEATEICKLRLFLKLVAQVTPNHSLPNYGIEPLPDIDFNIRAGNSLVGFANYDQVKKAVEG
;
A
#
# COMPACT_ATOMS: atom_id res chain seq x y z
N HIS A 1 11.68 -30.44 -9.62
CA HIS A 1 10.34 -29.92 -9.93
C HIS A 1 9.41 -31.06 -10.38
N TYR A 2 8.07 -31.00 -10.21
CA TYR A 2 7.14 -32.08 -10.61
C TYR A 2 7.37 -32.52 -12.06
N LEU A 3 7.50 -31.55 -12.98
CA LEU A 3 7.78 -31.81 -14.40
C LEU A 3 9.05 -32.66 -14.63
N GLU A 4 10.12 -32.44 -13.87
CA GLU A 4 11.37 -33.20 -14.01
C GLU A 4 11.22 -34.63 -13.49
N GLN A 5 10.42 -34.82 -12.44
CA GLN A 5 10.11 -36.14 -11.87
C GLN A 5 9.16 -36.93 -12.77
N THR A 6 8.16 -36.25 -13.35
CA THR A 6 7.16 -36.85 -14.25
C THR A 6 7.73 -37.14 -15.63
N TYR A 7 8.68 -36.33 -16.11
CA TYR A 7 9.26 -36.44 -17.45
C TYR A 7 10.79 -36.51 -17.40
N PRO A 8 11.40 -37.58 -16.87
CA PRO A 8 12.85 -37.68 -16.68
C PRO A 8 13.65 -37.74 -17.99
N GLN A 9 12.97 -37.97 -19.13
CA GLN A 9 13.56 -37.99 -20.47
C GLN A 9 13.39 -36.66 -21.21
N ILE A 10 12.74 -35.65 -20.60
CA ILE A 10 12.57 -34.36 -21.23
C ILE A 10 13.95 -33.72 -21.40
N THR A 11 14.36 -33.55 -22.65
CA THR A 11 15.63 -32.90 -22.98
C THR A 11 15.26 -31.61 -23.69
N ILE A 12 15.40 -30.48 -23.00
CA ILE A 12 15.14 -29.17 -23.59
C ILE A 12 16.46 -28.71 -24.24
N PRO A 13 16.50 -28.49 -25.56
CA PRO A 13 17.73 -28.06 -26.22
C PRO A 13 18.08 -26.62 -25.80
N ASP A 14 19.38 -26.34 -25.62
CA ASP A 14 19.88 -25.00 -25.27
C ASP A 14 19.37 -23.92 -26.23
N THR A 15 19.14 -24.27 -27.50
CA THR A 15 18.59 -23.36 -28.52
C THR A 15 17.19 -22.83 -28.18
N ALA A 16 16.38 -23.59 -27.44
CA ALA A 16 15.08 -23.12 -26.96
C ALA A 16 15.26 -22.00 -25.93
N PHE A 17 16.22 -22.14 -25.02
CA PHE A 17 16.57 -21.07 -24.06
C PHE A 17 17.17 -19.85 -24.78
N THR A 18 18.05 -20.05 -25.76
CA THR A 18 18.58 -18.94 -26.57
C THR A 18 17.45 -18.15 -27.24
N GLN A 19 16.43 -18.81 -27.77
CA GLN A 19 15.28 -18.13 -28.38
C GLN A 19 14.48 -17.32 -27.36
N ILE A 20 14.27 -17.87 -26.16
CA ILE A 20 13.58 -17.18 -25.06
C ILE A 20 14.38 -15.95 -24.60
N PHE A 21 15.69 -16.09 -24.40
CA PHE A 21 16.55 -14.97 -24.00
C PHE A 21 16.61 -13.91 -25.09
N ASN A 22 16.80 -14.28 -26.36
CA ASN A 22 16.77 -13.33 -27.48
C ASN A 22 15.44 -12.58 -27.60
N PHE A 23 14.32 -13.19 -27.21
CA PHE A 23 13.04 -12.49 -27.14
C PHE A 23 13.01 -11.50 -25.97
N PHE A 24 13.42 -11.91 -24.78
CA PHE A 24 13.45 -11.03 -23.61
C PHE A 24 14.47 -9.89 -23.74
N ASP A 25 15.59 -10.10 -24.44
CA ASP A 25 16.61 -9.09 -24.74
C ASP A 25 16.12 -7.99 -25.69
N GLN A 26 14.96 -8.17 -26.34
CA GLN A 26 14.31 -7.10 -27.13
C GLN A 26 13.65 -6.03 -26.24
N TYR A 27 13.52 -6.30 -24.93
CA TYR A 27 12.88 -5.41 -23.99
C TYR A 27 13.89 -4.88 -22.97
N ASN A 28 13.70 -3.63 -22.57
CA ASN A 28 14.43 -3.02 -21.48
C ASN A 28 13.72 -3.35 -20.17
N TRP A 29 14.38 -4.16 -19.33
CA TRP A 29 13.84 -4.57 -18.05
C TRP A 29 14.17 -3.54 -16.98
N TYR A 30 13.13 -3.05 -16.33
CA TYR A 30 13.25 -2.19 -15.16
C TYR A 30 12.62 -2.90 -13.97
N LEU A 31 13.33 -2.89 -12.86
CA LEU A 31 12.85 -3.49 -11.61
C LEU A 31 12.05 -2.46 -10.78
N ASP A 32 11.96 -1.21 -11.22
CA ASP A 32 11.20 -0.14 -10.58
C ASP A 32 9.76 -0.04 -11.12
N GLU A 33 8.87 0.62 -10.37
CA GLU A 33 7.46 0.85 -10.75
C GLU A 33 7.29 2.18 -11.51
N ARG A 34 8.35 2.63 -12.20
CA ARG A 34 8.27 3.90 -12.89
C ARG A 34 7.24 3.82 -14.02
N PRO A 35 6.53 4.92 -14.33
CA PRO A 35 5.73 4.98 -15.53
C PRO A 35 6.59 4.65 -16.75
N LEU A 36 6.09 3.75 -17.60
CA LEU A 36 6.78 3.36 -18.82
C LEU A 36 7.02 4.60 -19.69
N LYS A 37 8.25 4.73 -20.19
CA LYS A 37 8.61 5.82 -21.10
C LYS A 37 8.52 5.41 -22.56
N ASN A 38 8.65 4.11 -22.85
CA ASN A 38 8.64 3.55 -24.20
C ASN A 38 7.89 2.19 -24.24
N ASP A 39 7.45 1.78 -25.42
CA ASP A 39 6.70 0.53 -25.65
C ASP A 39 7.51 -0.77 -25.43
N HIS A 40 8.84 -0.66 -25.35
CA HIS A 40 9.75 -1.81 -25.16
C HIS A 40 10.28 -1.89 -23.71
N GLU A 41 9.61 -1.25 -22.75
CA GLU A 41 9.97 -1.35 -21.34
C GLU A 41 9.08 -2.38 -20.63
N ILE A 42 9.69 -3.26 -19.84
CA ILE A 42 8.97 -4.20 -18.97
C ILE A 42 9.33 -3.88 -17.53
N ASN A 43 8.30 -3.73 -16.70
CA ASN A 43 8.43 -3.61 -15.25
C ASN A 43 7.47 -4.60 -14.54
N PRO A 44 7.55 -4.75 -13.20
CA PRO A 44 6.67 -5.65 -12.46
C PRO A 44 5.16 -5.38 -12.65
N ASP A 45 4.76 -4.15 -12.94
CA ASP A 45 3.35 -3.79 -13.18
C ASP A 45 2.87 -4.24 -14.55
N VAL A 46 3.72 -4.16 -15.58
CA VAL A 46 3.45 -4.68 -16.93
C VAL A 46 3.19 -6.19 -16.88
N LEU A 47 3.93 -6.94 -16.06
CA LEU A 47 3.72 -8.38 -15.90
C LEU A 47 2.32 -8.67 -15.32
N GLY A 48 1.91 -7.93 -14.28
CA GLY A 48 0.56 -8.01 -13.72
C GLY A 48 -0.51 -7.69 -14.78
N TYR A 49 -0.34 -6.59 -15.49
CA TYR A 49 -1.27 -6.12 -16.51
C TYR A 49 -1.41 -7.09 -17.71
N ILE A 50 -0.30 -7.64 -18.20
CA ILE A 50 -0.32 -8.63 -19.30
C ILE A 50 -1.10 -9.87 -18.87
N PHE A 51 -0.85 -10.37 -17.67
CA PHE A 51 -1.55 -11.53 -17.15
C PHE A 51 -3.06 -11.27 -17.01
N GLU A 52 -3.43 -10.12 -16.46
CA GLU A 52 -4.82 -9.70 -16.33
C GLU A 52 -5.53 -9.65 -17.69
N LYS A 53 -4.91 -9.05 -18.70
CA LYS A 53 -5.47 -9.02 -20.05
C LYS A 53 -5.61 -10.41 -20.65
N TYR A 54 -4.64 -11.30 -20.42
CA TYR A 54 -4.65 -12.64 -20.97
C TYR A 54 -5.72 -13.53 -20.30
N ILE A 55 -5.92 -13.39 -18.99
CA ILE A 55 -6.98 -14.11 -18.27
C ILE A 55 -8.36 -13.58 -18.60
N ASN A 56 -8.56 -12.26 -18.62
CA ASN A 56 -9.87 -11.65 -18.88
C ASN A 56 -10.41 -11.99 -20.29
N GLN A 57 -9.54 -12.38 -21.23
CA GLN A 57 -9.94 -12.85 -22.56
C GLN A 57 -10.49 -14.29 -22.54
N LYS A 58 -10.17 -15.10 -21.52
CA LYS A 58 -10.80 -16.40 -21.30
C LYS A 58 -12.04 -16.15 -20.43
N GLN A 59 -13.19 -16.74 -20.78
CA GLN A 59 -14.49 -16.61 -20.10
C GLN A 59 -14.51 -17.20 -18.66
N MET A 60 -13.52 -16.88 -17.82
CA MET A 60 -13.27 -17.48 -16.50
C MET A 60 -13.72 -16.58 -15.33
N GLY A 61 -14.30 -15.41 -15.61
CA GLY A 61 -14.93 -14.58 -14.57
C GLY A 61 -13.97 -13.90 -13.60
N ALA A 62 -12.67 -13.80 -13.93
CA ALA A 62 -11.75 -12.95 -13.19
C ALA A 62 -12.10 -11.48 -13.45
N TYR A 63 -12.29 -10.70 -12.38
CA TYR A 63 -12.53 -9.26 -12.46
C TYR A 63 -11.38 -8.53 -11.82
N TYR A 64 -10.69 -7.72 -12.62
CA TYR A 64 -9.61 -6.88 -12.12
C TYR A 64 -10.17 -5.71 -11.31
N THR A 65 -9.65 -5.54 -10.10
CA THR A 65 -9.90 -4.37 -9.27
C THR A 65 -8.80 -3.36 -9.53
N LYS A 66 -9.17 -2.18 -10.01
CA LYS A 66 -8.22 -1.09 -10.29
C LYS A 66 -7.47 -0.66 -9.04
N GLU A 67 -6.26 -0.13 -9.23
CA GLU A 67 -5.35 0.31 -8.16
C GLU A 67 -5.97 1.35 -7.22
N ASP A 68 -6.76 2.28 -7.74
CA ASP A 68 -7.48 3.29 -6.92
C ASP A 68 -8.46 2.64 -5.95
N ILE A 69 -9.14 1.58 -6.37
CA ILE A 69 -10.08 0.82 -5.54
C ILE A 69 -9.34 -0.06 -4.54
N THR A 70 -8.29 -0.78 -4.96
CA THR A 70 -7.51 -1.62 -4.03
C THR A 70 -6.82 -0.77 -2.98
N GLU A 71 -6.25 0.38 -3.35
CA GLU A 71 -5.66 1.33 -2.42
C GLU A 71 -6.71 1.87 -1.44
N TYR A 72 -7.87 2.30 -1.95
CA TYR A 72 -8.95 2.83 -1.11
C TYR A 72 -9.42 1.82 -0.06
N ILE A 73 -9.67 0.57 -0.47
CA ILE A 73 -10.11 -0.48 0.45
C ILE A 73 -9.00 -0.78 1.45
N SER A 74 -7.77 -1.03 0.98
CA SER A 74 -6.67 -1.43 1.85
C SER A 74 -6.34 -0.36 2.90
N LYS A 75 -6.29 0.94 2.54
CA LYS A 75 -5.94 1.99 3.53
C LYS A 75 -7.01 2.16 4.60
N ASN A 76 -8.27 2.01 4.22
CA ASN A 76 -9.42 2.13 5.12
C ASN A 76 -9.70 0.82 5.90
N CYS A 77 -8.92 -0.24 5.70
CA CYS A 77 -8.94 -1.45 6.52
C CYS A 77 -7.70 -1.56 7.41
N ILE A 78 -6.51 -1.36 6.84
CA ILE A 78 -5.23 -1.58 7.52
C ILE A 78 -4.98 -0.53 8.60
N ILE A 79 -5.16 0.76 8.29
CA ILE A 79 -4.82 1.83 9.23
C ILE A 79 -5.78 1.85 10.43
N PRO A 80 -7.11 1.75 10.26
CA PRO A 80 -8.02 1.64 11.40
C PRO A 80 -7.68 0.44 12.30
N TYR A 81 -7.44 -0.73 11.71
CA TYR A 81 -7.03 -1.91 12.48
C TYR A 81 -5.75 -1.67 13.29
N LEU A 82 -4.72 -1.04 12.69
CA LEU A 82 -3.48 -0.69 13.39
C LEU A 82 -3.75 0.22 14.60
N PHE A 83 -4.55 1.27 14.40
CA PHE A 83 -4.85 2.27 15.43
C PHE A 83 -5.74 1.71 16.54
N ASP A 84 -6.67 0.82 16.22
CA ASP A 84 -7.46 0.10 17.21
C ASP A 84 -6.59 -0.86 18.03
N ALA A 85 -5.66 -1.58 17.39
CA ALA A 85 -4.78 -2.54 18.04
C ALA A 85 -3.84 -1.90 19.08
N VAL A 86 -3.38 -0.67 18.84
CA VAL A 86 -2.55 0.09 19.79
C VAL A 86 -3.36 0.91 20.81
N LYS A 87 -4.70 0.79 20.80
CA LYS A 87 -5.62 1.59 21.64
C LYS A 87 -5.32 3.09 21.54
N SER A 88 -5.31 3.58 20.31
CA SER A 88 -4.89 4.93 19.95
C SER A 88 -5.68 6.05 20.66
N GLU A 89 -6.89 5.76 21.14
CA GLU A 89 -7.71 6.63 22.01
C GLU A 89 -7.00 7.11 23.29
N ASN A 90 -5.93 6.45 23.72
CA ASN A 90 -5.15 6.85 24.90
C ASN A 90 -4.08 7.90 24.62
N TYR A 91 -3.94 8.36 23.36
CA TYR A 91 -2.88 9.26 22.93
C TYR A 91 -3.44 10.54 22.31
N ASP A 92 -2.75 11.65 22.55
CA ASP A 92 -3.19 12.99 22.15
C ASP A 92 -2.54 13.45 20.83
N PHE A 93 -2.77 12.68 19.76
CA PHE A 93 -2.31 13.02 18.41
C PHE A 93 -3.42 13.67 17.55
N TRP A 94 -4.63 13.79 18.08
CA TRP A 94 -5.77 14.42 17.39
C TRP A 94 -5.56 15.92 17.18
N ASN A 95 -4.73 16.56 18.00
CA ASN A 95 -4.30 17.95 17.82
C ASN A 95 -3.71 18.22 16.43
N LEU A 96 -3.10 17.22 15.77
CA LEU A 96 -2.62 17.36 14.40
C LEU A 96 -3.72 17.81 13.44
N LEU A 97 -4.94 17.26 13.58
CA LEU A 97 -6.08 17.61 12.74
C LEU A 97 -6.51 19.06 12.93
N LYS A 98 -6.43 19.57 14.17
CA LYS A 98 -6.76 20.95 14.53
C LYS A 98 -5.69 21.93 14.09
N ASP A 99 -4.43 21.59 14.31
CA ASP A 99 -3.28 22.46 14.04
C ASP A 99 -2.98 22.55 12.53
N TYR A 100 -3.24 21.47 11.78
CA TYR A 100 -2.94 21.34 10.36
C TYR A 100 -4.10 20.74 9.54
N PRO A 101 -5.32 21.33 9.57
CA PRO A 101 -6.51 20.71 8.97
C PRO A 101 -6.39 20.45 7.47
N ASP A 102 -5.76 21.38 6.74
CA ASP A 102 -5.61 21.31 5.28
C ASP A 102 -4.60 20.23 4.83
N ARG A 103 -3.77 19.71 5.74
CA ARG A 103 -2.80 18.64 5.47
C ARG A 103 -3.49 17.29 5.23
N TYR A 104 -4.65 17.09 5.84
CA TYR A 104 -5.39 15.82 5.80
C TYR A 104 -6.56 15.85 4.81
N ILE A 105 -6.75 16.96 4.10
CA ILE A 105 -7.76 17.06 3.04
C ILE A 105 -7.06 16.89 1.68
N TYR A 106 -7.57 15.97 0.85
CA TYR A 106 -7.01 15.71 -0.48
C TYR A 106 -6.99 16.97 -1.37
N GLU A 107 -5.94 17.13 -2.18
CA GLU A 107 -5.75 18.29 -3.06
C GLU A 107 -6.96 18.56 -3.96
N ALA A 108 -7.57 17.51 -4.52
CA ALA A 108 -8.76 17.64 -5.37
C ALA A 108 -9.94 18.35 -4.66
N VAL A 109 -10.07 18.17 -3.34
CA VAL A 109 -11.12 18.83 -2.55
C VAL A 109 -10.77 20.32 -2.34
N LYS A 110 -9.47 20.64 -2.21
CA LYS A 110 -8.95 21.99 -1.97
C LYS A 110 -8.86 22.85 -3.24
N THR A 111 -8.93 22.27 -4.44
CA THR A 111 -8.81 23.00 -5.70
C THR A 111 -9.74 24.22 -5.77
N GLY A 112 -9.16 25.41 -5.89
CA GLY A 112 -9.91 26.66 -6.07
C GLY A 112 -10.73 27.13 -4.86
N VAL A 113 -10.58 26.55 -3.67
CA VAL A 113 -11.39 26.93 -2.49
C VAL A 113 -11.06 28.32 -1.96
N ASP A 114 -9.81 28.76 -2.10
CA ASP A 114 -9.34 30.07 -1.62
C ASP A 114 -9.74 31.23 -2.55
N LEU A 115 -10.25 30.94 -3.75
CA LEU A 115 -10.65 31.96 -4.70
C LEU A 115 -12.00 32.59 -4.32
N PRO A 116 -12.15 33.93 -4.43
CA PRO A 116 -13.44 34.57 -4.27
C PRO A 116 -14.39 34.11 -5.38
N LEU A 117 -15.65 33.86 -5.02
CA LEU A 117 -16.63 33.41 -6.02
C LEU A 117 -16.93 34.53 -7.03
N PRO A 118 -17.02 34.22 -8.33
CA PRO A 118 -17.47 35.17 -9.32
C PRO A 118 -18.87 35.70 -8.98
N GLU A 119 -19.12 36.99 -9.22
CA GLU A 119 -20.37 37.65 -8.83
C GLU A 119 -21.63 36.98 -9.41
N HIS A 120 -21.54 36.43 -10.62
CA HIS A 120 -22.63 35.71 -11.27
C HIS A 120 -22.97 34.36 -10.59
N ILE A 121 -22.01 33.76 -9.90
CA ILE A 121 -22.21 32.54 -9.10
C ILE A 121 -22.63 32.90 -7.67
N ALA A 122 -21.95 33.87 -7.05
CA ALA A 122 -22.14 34.28 -5.66
C ALA A 122 -23.59 34.70 -5.35
N ARG A 123 -24.25 35.41 -6.27
CA ARG A 123 -25.67 35.83 -6.14
C ARG A 123 -26.63 34.65 -5.98
N GLY A 124 -26.28 33.49 -6.54
CA GLY A 124 -27.10 32.28 -6.52
C GLY A 124 -26.95 31.38 -5.28
N LEU A 125 -26.09 31.76 -4.31
CA LEU A 125 -25.84 30.96 -3.10
C LEU A 125 -27.08 30.90 -2.20
N ASN A 126 -27.62 32.06 -1.86
CA ASN A 126 -28.74 32.21 -0.92
C ASN A 126 -30.11 32.30 -1.63
N ASP A 127 -30.12 32.53 -2.94
CA ASP A 127 -31.33 32.64 -3.74
C ASP A 127 -31.21 31.81 -5.03
N VAL A 128 -31.95 30.71 -5.09
CA VAL A 128 -31.95 29.79 -6.24
C VAL A 128 -32.40 30.49 -7.52
N SER A 129 -33.28 31.50 -7.43
CA SER A 129 -33.78 32.25 -8.59
C SER A 129 -32.69 33.09 -9.28
N GLN A 130 -31.60 33.39 -8.56
CA GLN A 130 -30.47 34.20 -9.04
C GLN A 130 -29.33 33.34 -9.59
N ARG A 131 -29.49 32.01 -9.69
CA ARG A 131 -28.44 31.10 -10.19
C ARG A 131 -28.27 31.23 -11.70
N GLN A 132 -27.22 31.94 -12.11
CA GLN A 132 -26.84 32.06 -13.51
C GLN A 132 -25.63 31.15 -13.80
N ASN A 133 -25.71 30.33 -14.85
CA ASN A 133 -24.62 29.45 -15.31
C ASN A 133 -24.15 28.37 -14.33
N TRP A 134 -24.91 28.06 -13.28
CA TRP A 134 -24.55 27.02 -12.30
C TRP A 134 -24.41 25.60 -12.88
N ASN A 135 -25.01 25.35 -14.06
CA ASN A 135 -24.90 24.07 -14.78
C ASN A 135 -23.89 24.11 -15.93
N GLN A 136 -23.09 25.17 -16.03
CA GLN A 136 -21.98 25.26 -16.97
C GLN A 136 -20.69 24.81 -16.28
N PRO A 137 -19.67 24.35 -17.05
CA PRO A 137 -18.35 24.06 -16.51
C PRO A 137 -17.83 25.22 -15.66
N ALA A 138 -17.27 24.90 -14.50
CA ALA A 138 -16.55 25.87 -13.70
C ALA A 138 -15.26 26.28 -14.42
N ASP A 139 -14.82 27.51 -14.21
CA ASP A 139 -13.58 27.99 -14.83
C ASP A 139 -12.39 27.14 -14.32
N ASP A 140 -11.34 27.00 -15.15
CA ASP A 140 -10.19 26.10 -14.90
C ASP A 140 -9.47 26.34 -13.56
N ASN A 141 -9.52 27.57 -13.03
CA ASN A 141 -8.91 27.92 -11.75
C ASN A 141 -9.75 27.48 -10.53
N TYR A 142 -11.01 27.08 -10.74
CA TYR A 142 -11.96 26.72 -9.70
C TYR A 142 -12.27 25.23 -9.73
N GLY A 143 -12.69 24.73 -10.90
CA GLY A 143 -13.22 23.39 -11.08
C GLY A 143 -12.16 22.33 -11.31
N LEU A 144 -12.47 21.10 -10.90
CA LEU A 144 -11.83 19.91 -11.43
C LEU A 144 -12.26 19.68 -12.90
N PRO A 145 -11.56 18.83 -13.68
CA PRO A 145 -11.98 18.52 -15.04
C PRO A 145 -13.45 18.11 -15.11
N THR A 146 -14.20 18.75 -16.01
CA THR A 146 -15.65 18.56 -16.24
C THR A 146 -16.57 19.01 -15.09
N GLU A 147 -16.04 19.51 -13.98
CA GLU A 147 -16.84 19.95 -12.84
C GLU A 147 -17.66 21.21 -13.20
N ILE A 148 -18.95 21.19 -12.92
CA ILE A 148 -19.82 22.36 -13.12
C ILE A 148 -19.83 23.26 -11.88
N TRP A 149 -20.22 24.53 -12.05
CA TRP A 149 -20.29 25.50 -10.94
C TRP A 149 -21.08 25.00 -9.72
N ARG A 150 -22.19 24.29 -9.92
CA ARG A 150 -22.98 23.70 -8.83
C ARG A 150 -22.18 22.67 -8.01
N GLU A 151 -21.42 21.81 -8.69
CA GLU A 151 -20.58 20.77 -8.07
C GLU A 151 -19.42 21.42 -7.33
N TYR A 152 -18.76 22.39 -7.95
CA TYR A 152 -17.71 23.20 -7.32
C TYR A 152 -18.20 23.87 -6.03
N ILE A 153 -19.37 24.50 -6.03
CA ILE A 153 -19.95 25.10 -4.82
C ILE A 153 -20.22 24.04 -3.74
N THR A 154 -20.71 22.87 -4.13
CA THR A 154 -20.95 21.76 -3.19
C THR A 154 -19.63 21.27 -2.58
N ARG A 155 -18.59 21.08 -3.40
CA ARG A 155 -17.26 20.67 -2.96
C ARG A 155 -16.62 21.72 -2.04
N LYS A 156 -16.67 23.00 -2.40
CA LYS A 156 -16.18 24.11 -1.57
C LYS A 156 -16.91 24.20 -0.24
N THR A 157 -18.23 24.04 -0.23
CA THR A 157 -19.03 24.02 1.01
C THR A 157 -18.60 22.85 1.91
N ARG A 158 -18.49 21.65 1.33
CA ARG A 158 -18.02 20.45 2.05
C ARG A 158 -16.62 20.61 2.63
N TYR A 159 -15.71 21.23 1.88
CA TYR A 159 -14.36 21.58 2.36
C TYR A 159 -14.41 22.45 3.61
N LEU A 160 -15.18 23.54 3.58
CA LEU A 160 -15.31 24.47 4.71
C LEU A 160 -15.91 23.78 5.94
N GLU A 161 -16.96 22.99 5.76
CA GLU A 161 -17.58 22.20 6.84
C GLU A 161 -16.59 21.23 7.47
N ILE A 162 -15.87 20.45 6.67
CA ILE A 162 -14.87 19.50 7.18
C ILE A 162 -13.79 20.26 7.95
N ARG A 163 -13.26 21.34 7.37
CA ARG A 163 -12.21 22.14 8.01
C ARG A 163 -12.66 22.71 9.36
N GLU A 164 -13.89 23.20 9.45
CA GLU A 164 -14.48 23.65 10.71
C GLU A 164 -14.56 22.52 11.74
N LYS A 165 -15.01 21.33 11.34
CA LYS A 165 -15.05 20.14 12.22
C LYS A 165 -13.68 19.75 12.75
N LEU A 166 -12.64 19.80 11.92
CA LEU A 166 -11.26 19.50 12.33
C LEU A 166 -10.76 20.51 13.37
N VAL A 167 -10.99 21.82 13.14
CA VAL A 167 -10.57 22.88 14.06
C VAL A 167 -11.34 22.85 15.38
N ASN A 168 -12.61 22.44 15.35
CA ASN A 168 -13.47 22.32 16.53
C ASN A 168 -13.30 20.98 17.28
N GLU A 169 -12.34 20.14 16.88
CA GLU A 169 -12.03 18.85 17.55
C GLU A 169 -13.20 17.85 17.52
N GLU A 170 -14.09 17.99 16.53
CA GLU A 170 -15.23 17.08 16.32
C GLU A 170 -14.83 15.75 15.66
N VAL A 171 -13.59 15.66 15.16
CA VAL A 171 -13.00 14.47 14.53
C VAL A 171 -11.93 13.93 15.48
N ASN A 172 -12.22 12.83 16.17
CA ASN A 172 -11.37 12.29 17.24
C ASN A 172 -11.36 10.75 17.31
N HIS A 173 -11.91 10.09 16.30
CA HIS A 173 -11.81 8.64 16.13
C HIS A 173 -11.25 8.30 14.74
N ILE A 174 -10.53 7.18 14.62
CA ILE A 174 -9.87 6.81 13.37
C ILE A 174 -10.88 6.58 12.23
N ASN A 175 -12.08 6.08 12.58
CA ASN A 175 -13.17 5.88 11.62
C ASN A 175 -13.81 7.19 11.15
N ASP A 176 -13.60 8.31 11.86
CA ASP A 176 -14.06 9.61 11.39
C ASP A 176 -13.27 10.04 10.14
N LEU A 177 -11.98 9.68 10.04
CA LEU A 177 -11.16 9.98 8.86
C LEU A 177 -11.70 9.26 7.61
N ILE A 178 -12.30 8.08 7.77
CA ILE A 178 -12.98 7.38 6.68
C ILE A 178 -14.28 8.12 6.34
N THR A 179 -15.08 8.45 7.37
CA THR A 179 -16.39 9.10 7.23
C THR A 179 -16.30 10.45 6.52
N TYR A 180 -15.26 11.23 6.82
CA TYR A 180 -15.01 12.54 6.20
C TYR A 180 -14.10 12.47 4.96
N ASN A 181 -13.72 11.26 4.53
CA ASN A 181 -12.81 11.01 3.40
C ASN A 181 -11.51 11.84 3.48
N LEU A 182 -10.85 11.74 4.64
CA LEU A 182 -9.57 12.39 4.92
C LEU A 182 -8.39 11.51 4.47
N ASN A 183 -7.23 12.12 4.33
CA ASN A 183 -5.98 11.44 4.00
C ASN A 183 -5.44 10.70 5.24
N ILE A 184 -6.04 9.56 5.53
CA ILE A 184 -5.71 8.70 6.66
C ILE A 184 -4.25 8.16 6.60
N ARG A 185 -3.67 8.02 5.40
CA ARG A 185 -2.26 7.61 5.23
C ARG A 185 -1.33 8.70 5.75
N GLN A 186 -1.52 9.94 5.27
CA GLN A 186 -0.73 11.08 5.74
C GLN A 186 -0.88 11.29 7.25
N PHE A 187 -2.09 11.13 7.78
CA PHE A 187 -2.33 11.19 9.22
C PHE A 187 -1.54 10.13 9.99
N ALA A 188 -1.60 8.86 9.57
CA ALA A 188 -0.86 7.79 10.24
C ALA A 188 0.65 8.01 10.25
N GLU A 189 1.23 8.44 9.12
CA GLU A 189 2.65 8.77 9.01
C GLU A 189 3.02 9.95 9.93
N ASP A 190 2.20 11.01 9.97
CA ASP A 190 2.45 12.15 10.85
C ASP A 190 2.35 11.79 12.33
N VAL A 191 1.39 10.93 12.71
CA VAL A 191 1.27 10.43 14.09
C VAL A 191 2.56 9.72 14.51
N ILE A 192 3.13 8.88 13.64
CA ILE A 192 4.40 8.18 13.91
C ILE A 192 5.55 9.18 13.99
N ASN A 193 5.67 10.07 13.01
CA ASN A 193 6.78 11.04 12.92
C ASN A 193 6.78 12.04 14.09
N ASN A 194 5.61 12.43 14.59
CA ASN A 194 5.47 13.41 15.65
C ASN A 194 5.33 12.80 17.05
N CYS A 195 5.25 11.47 17.19
CA CYS A 195 5.12 10.85 18.50
C CYS A 195 6.31 11.20 19.42
N GLN A 196 6.03 11.37 20.71
CA GLN A 196 7.04 11.73 21.72
C GLN A 196 7.29 10.59 22.71
N ASP A 197 6.46 9.56 22.68
CA ASP A 197 6.54 8.39 23.56
C ASP A 197 7.21 7.21 22.83
N PRO A 198 8.44 6.81 23.24
CA PRO A 198 9.10 5.63 22.70
C PRO A 198 8.29 4.34 22.88
N GLN A 199 7.50 4.22 23.94
CA GLN A 199 6.67 3.04 24.16
C GLN A 199 5.54 2.94 23.14
N PHE A 200 4.87 4.05 22.83
CA PHE A 200 3.88 4.12 21.75
C PHE A 200 4.48 3.72 20.40
N LEU A 201 5.63 4.27 20.04
CA LEU A 201 6.30 3.93 18.79
C LEU A 201 6.61 2.42 18.71
N TYR A 202 7.13 1.86 19.80
CA TYR A 202 7.40 0.43 19.87
C TYR A 202 6.11 -0.40 19.67
N HIS A 203 5.00 -0.01 20.30
CA HIS A 203 3.73 -0.71 20.12
C HIS A 203 3.25 -0.66 18.66
N ILE A 204 3.36 0.49 17.98
CA ILE A 204 3.03 0.60 16.55
C ILE A 204 3.89 -0.38 15.73
N TYR A 205 5.21 -0.33 15.89
CA TYR A 205 6.13 -1.21 15.15
C TYR A 205 5.88 -2.69 15.43
N ASP A 206 5.62 -3.06 16.69
CA ASP A 206 5.32 -4.43 17.10
C ASP A 206 3.98 -4.91 16.53
N GLN A 207 2.94 -4.05 16.48
CA GLN A 207 1.67 -4.38 15.84
C GLN A 207 1.80 -4.52 14.32
N LEU A 208 2.56 -3.63 13.66
CA LEU A 208 2.89 -3.78 12.24
C LEU A 208 3.54 -5.15 11.98
N GLY A 209 4.44 -5.61 12.85
CA GLY A 209 5.11 -6.91 12.74
C GLY A 209 4.21 -8.14 12.93
N LYS A 210 3.06 -7.99 13.60
CA LYS A 210 2.13 -9.08 13.93
C LYS A 210 0.89 -9.13 13.05
N MET A 211 0.60 -8.05 12.34
CA MET A 211 -0.59 -7.94 11.50
C MET A 211 -0.52 -8.90 10.31
N SER A 212 -1.51 -9.77 10.15
CA SER A 212 -1.64 -10.62 8.97
C SER A 212 -2.76 -10.09 8.07
N ILE A 213 -2.46 -9.91 6.78
CA ILE A 213 -3.37 -9.43 5.74
C ILE A 213 -3.60 -10.60 4.77
N LEU A 214 -4.85 -11.04 4.69
CA LEU A 214 -5.26 -12.15 3.83
C LEU A 214 -6.07 -11.63 2.64
N ASP A 215 -5.61 -11.95 1.44
CA ASP A 215 -6.40 -11.86 0.21
C ASP A 215 -6.76 -13.29 -0.28
N PRO A 216 -8.00 -13.75 -0.05
CA PRO A 216 -8.41 -15.12 -0.37
C PRO A 216 -8.70 -15.36 -1.87
N THR A 217 -8.57 -14.32 -2.71
CA THR A 217 -8.71 -14.41 -4.17
C THR A 217 -7.69 -13.48 -4.83
N CYS A 218 -6.41 -13.74 -4.54
CA CYS A 218 -5.38 -12.73 -4.70
C CYS A 218 -5.01 -12.40 -6.14
N GLY A 219 -5.35 -13.29 -7.09
CA GLY A 219 -4.94 -13.16 -8.48
C GLY A 219 -3.43 -12.88 -8.59
N SER A 220 -3.09 -11.87 -9.39
CA SER A 220 -1.71 -11.37 -9.58
C SER A 220 -1.18 -10.53 -8.40
N GLY A 221 -1.94 -10.36 -7.31
CA GLY A 221 -1.53 -9.72 -6.07
C GLY A 221 -1.97 -8.27 -5.87
N ALA A 222 -2.97 -7.75 -6.58
CA ALA A 222 -3.32 -6.32 -6.55
C ALA A 222 -3.59 -5.76 -5.14
N PHE A 223 -4.37 -6.45 -4.29
CA PHE A 223 -4.60 -6.02 -2.91
C PHE A 223 -3.38 -6.23 -2.02
N LEU A 224 -2.57 -7.27 -2.26
CA LEU A 224 -1.34 -7.52 -1.50
C LEU A 224 -0.30 -6.42 -1.77
N PHE A 225 -0.20 -5.93 -3.00
CA PHE A 225 0.62 -4.78 -3.34
C PHE A 225 0.07 -3.48 -2.76
N ALA A 226 -1.25 -3.27 -2.78
CA ALA A 226 -1.86 -2.12 -2.10
C ALA A 226 -1.54 -2.13 -0.59
N ALA A 227 -1.63 -3.29 0.05
CA ALA A 227 -1.26 -3.48 1.44
C ALA A 227 0.24 -3.20 1.70
N LEU A 228 1.12 -3.77 0.86
CA LEU A 228 2.56 -3.51 0.91
C LEU A 228 2.86 -2.01 0.82
N ASN A 229 2.24 -1.32 -0.14
CA ASN A 229 2.43 0.12 -0.36
C ASN A 229 1.93 0.97 0.82
N ILE A 230 0.98 0.48 1.62
CA ILE A 230 0.52 1.14 2.85
C ILE A 230 1.46 0.85 4.03
N LEU A 231 1.90 -0.40 4.18
CA LEU A 231 2.75 -0.82 5.30
C LEU A 231 4.18 -0.28 5.18
N GLU A 232 4.74 -0.20 3.97
CA GLU A 232 6.12 0.22 3.74
C GLU A 232 6.42 1.60 4.34
N PRO A 233 5.67 2.68 4.03
CA PRO A 233 5.89 4.00 4.64
C PRO A 233 5.73 4.02 6.17
N LEU A 234 4.83 3.21 6.72
CA LEU A 234 4.61 3.15 8.18
C LEU A 234 5.79 2.50 8.89
N TYR A 235 6.35 1.43 8.33
CA TYR A 235 7.59 0.83 8.83
C TYR A 235 8.77 1.79 8.72
N ASP A 236 8.89 2.48 7.58
CA ASP A 236 9.96 3.44 7.31
C ASP A 236 9.93 4.59 8.34
N ALA A 237 8.77 5.23 8.52
CA ALA A 237 8.54 6.26 9.54
C ALA A 237 8.88 5.76 10.95
N CYS A 238 8.56 4.49 11.26
CA CYS A 238 8.95 3.92 12.55
C CYS A 238 10.47 3.83 12.72
N LEU A 239 11.21 3.36 11.71
CA LEU A 239 12.66 3.21 11.79
C LEU A 239 13.38 4.57 11.83
N GLU A 240 12.91 5.55 11.06
CA GLU A 240 13.41 6.92 11.12
C GLU A 240 13.18 7.52 12.52
N LYS A 241 11.97 7.36 13.06
CA LYS A 241 11.65 7.87 14.40
C LYS A 241 12.43 7.17 15.51
N MET A 242 12.66 5.86 15.39
CA MET A 242 13.55 5.12 16.30
C MET A 242 14.97 5.68 16.28
N THR A 243 15.48 6.06 15.09
CA THR A 243 16.80 6.67 14.96
C THR A 243 16.88 8.01 15.68
N SER A 244 15.88 8.88 15.50
CA SER A 244 15.77 10.14 16.25
C SER A 244 15.77 9.92 17.76
N PHE A 245 15.02 8.94 18.28
CA PHE A 245 15.02 8.62 19.70
C PHE A 245 16.36 8.09 20.24
N LEU A 246 17.23 7.52 19.41
CA LEU A 246 18.58 7.12 19.83
C LEU A 246 19.54 8.31 19.95
N GLU A 247 19.30 9.39 19.21
CA GLU A 247 20.09 10.62 19.24
C GLU A 247 19.72 11.49 20.45
N ASP A 248 18.45 11.42 20.86
CA ASP A 248 17.92 12.10 22.03
C ASP A 248 18.26 11.39 23.36
N ASN A 249 18.50 12.16 24.42
CA ASN A 249 18.90 11.61 25.72
C ASN A 249 17.70 11.17 26.57
N HIS A 250 17.03 10.08 26.17
CA HIS A 250 15.87 9.52 26.88
C HIS A 250 16.27 8.64 28.08
N LYS A 251 16.52 9.27 29.23
CA LYS A 251 16.92 8.56 30.47
C LYS A 251 15.82 7.63 31.03
N ASP A 252 14.56 7.98 30.85
CA ASP A 252 13.43 7.24 31.46
C ASP A 252 13.01 6.00 30.64
N HIS A 253 13.52 5.84 29.41
CA HIS A 253 13.11 4.78 28.48
C HIS A 253 14.26 3.87 28.02
N GLN A 254 15.32 3.71 28.83
CA GLN A 254 16.54 2.96 28.45
C GLN A 254 16.27 1.56 27.88
N LYS A 255 15.27 0.84 28.40
CA LYS A 255 14.90 -0.48 27.88
C LYS A 255 14.35 -0.42 26.44
N MET A 256 13.50 0.55 26.13
CA MET A 256 12.95 0.74 24.77
C MET A 256 14.05 1.19 23.80
N ILE A 257 14.90 2.12 24.24
CA ILE A 257 16.07 2.58 23.46
C ILE A 257 17.00 1.40 23.12
N GLN A 258 17.21 0.46 24.04
CA GLN A 258 17.99 -0.74 23.77
C GLN A 258 17.31 -1.66 22.74
N GLN A 259 15.97 -1.78 22.76
CA GLN A 259 15.22 -2.52 21.74
C GLN A 259 15.31 -1.86 20.37
N PHE A 260 15.18 -0.53 20.29
CA PHE A 260 15.35 0.23 19.04
C PHE A 260 16.75 0.02 18.45
N ARG A 261 17.79 0.03 19.29
CA ARG A 261 19.16 -0.28 18.85
C ARG A 261 19.28 -1.69 18.27
N GLN A 262 18.59 -2.67 18.85
CA GLN A 262 18.59 -4.03 18.32
C GLN A 262 17.88 -4.11 16.97
N ILE A 263 16.71 -3.48 16.83
CA ILE A 263 15.94 -3.41 15.59
C ILE A 263 16.78 -2.74 14.49
N LEU A 264 17.36 -1.57 14.76
CA LEU A 264 18.16 -0.83 13.78
C LEU A 264 19.48 -1.52 13.45
N ASN A 265 20.03 -2.34 14.34
CA ASN A 265 21.16 -3.19 14.01
C ASN A 265 20.76 -4.35 13.08
N ASP A 266 19.56 -4.89 13.22
CA ASP A 266 19.01 -5.92 12.32
C ASP A 266 18.94 -5.39 10.88
N VAL A 267 18.45 -4.16 10.71
CA VAL A 267 18.39 -3.46 9.41
C VAL A 267 19.76 -3.43 8.70
N LYS A 268 20.86 -3.28 9.46
CA LYS A 268 22.23 -3.18 8.90
C LYS A 268 22.76 -4.50 8.36
N PHE A 269 22.15 -5.64 8.68
CA PHE A 269 22.50 -6.93 8.07
C PHE A 269 21.91 -7.12 6.68
N HIS A 270 21.08 -6.18 6.21
CA HIS A 270 20.47 -6.19 4.89
C HIS A 270 21.08 -5.12 3.98
N HIS A 271 20.80 -5.27 2.67
CA HIS A 271 21.27 -4.36 1.63
C HIS A 271 20.98 -2.87 1.91
N ASN A 272 19.76 -2.57 2.35
CA ASN A 272 19.32 -1.25 2.77
C ASN A 272 18.02 -1.36 3.57
N GLN A 273 17.60 -0.25 4.17
CA GLN A 273 16.38 -0.15 4.97
C GLN A 273 15.13 -0.59 4.20
N ARG A 274 14.99 -0.15 2.94
CA ARG A 274 13.85 -0.49 2.10
C ARG A 274 13.77 -1.99 1.80
N TYR A 275 14.88 -2.63 1.47
CA TYR A 275 14.96 -4.09 1.29
C TYR A 275 14.52 -4.83 2.56
N PHE A 276 15.00 -4.40 3.74
CA PHE A 276 14.59 -4.99 5.01
C PHE A 276 13.08 -4.88 5.24
N ILE A 277 12.51 -3.69 5.03
CA ILE A 277 11.07 -3.43 5.20
C ILE A 277 10.25 -4.34 4.27
N LEU A 278 10.57 -4.36 2.97
CA LEU A 278 9.85 -5.18 1.99
C LEU A 278 9.94 -6.67 2.33
N LYS A 279 11.12 -7.17 2.67
CA LYS A 279 11.33 -8.57 3.09
C LYS A 279 10.49 -8.90 4.32
N LYS A 280 10.45 -8.01 5.31
CA LYS A 280 9.66 -8.18 6.53
C LYS A 280 8.15 -8.23 6.25
N ILE A 281 7.66 -7.34 5.39
CA ILE A 281 6.25 -7.30 4.95
C ILE A 281 5.87 -8.59 4.23
N MET A 282 6.67 -9.00 3.25
CA MET A 282 6.41 -10.21 2.46
C MET A 282 6.31 -11.47 3.33
N LEU A 283 7.17 -11.60 4.35
CA LEU A 283 7.21 -12.79 5.20
C LEU A 283 6.12 -12.81 6.27
N ASN A 284 5.82 -11.67 6.89
CA ASN A 284 5.00 -11.64 8.11
C ASN A 284 3.60 -11.05 7.91
N ASN A 285 3.40 -10.24 6.87
CA ASN A 285 2.16 -9.50 6.69
C ASN A 285 1.30 -10.04 5.56
N LEU A 286 1.87 -10.46 4.43
CA LEU A 286 1.10 -10.76 3.24
C LEU A 286 0.76 -12.25 3.14
N TYR A 287 -0.53 -12.55 2.95
CA TYR A 287 -1.06 -13.89 2.73
C TYR A 287 -2.06 -13.86 1.58
N GLY A 288 -1.93 -14.77 0.63
CA GLY A 288 -2.72 -14.81 -0.59
C GLY A 288 -3.12 -16.23 -0.95
N VAL A 289 -4.37 -16.39 -1.38
CA VAL A 289 -4.84 -17.65 -1.98
C VAL A 289 -5.53 -17.34 -3.30
N ASP A 290 -5.27 -18.14 -4.33
CA ASP A 290 -6.04 -18.08 -5.57
C ASP A 290 -6.25 -19.48 -6.14
N ILE A 291 -7.37 -19.70 -6.85
CA ILE A 291 -7.67 -20.99 -7.47
C ILE A 291 -6.75 -21.28 -8.66
N MET A 292 -6.21 -20.23 -9.30
CA MET A 292 -5.32 -20.34 -10.44
C MET A 292 -3.85 -20.34 -10.00
N GLU A 293 -3.17 -21.47 -10.19
CA GLU A 293 -1.76 -21.64 -9.84
C GLU A 293 -0.88 -20.58 -10.53
N GLU A 294 -1.15 -20.29 -11.81
CA GLU A 294 -0.41 -19.29 -12.58
C GLU A 294 -0.52 -17.89 -11.99
N ALA A 295 -1.67 -17.55 -11.39
CA ALA A 295 -1.88 -16.24 -10.76
C ALA A 295 -1.01 -16.10 -9.52
N THR A 296 -0.98 -17.16 -8.70
CA THR A 296 -0.17 -17.20 -7.48
C THR A 296 1.33 -17.12 -7.78
N GLU A 297 1.80 -17.79 -8.83
CA GLU A 297 3.20 -17.73 -9.26
C GLU A 297 3.58 -16.33 -9.78
N ILE A 298 2.67 -15.65 -10.47
CA ILE A 298 2.90 -14.27 -10.91
C ILE A 298 2.91 -13.30 -9.73
N CYS A 299 2.02 -13.49 -8.75
CA CYS A 299 2.03 -12.72 -7.51
C CYS A 299 3.38 -12.85 -6.80
N LYS A 300 3.88 -14.09 -6.61
CA LYS A 300 5.20 -14.35 -6.02
C LYS A 300 6.32 -13.69 -6.82
N LEU A 301 6.32 -13.86 -8.15
CA LEU A 301 7.33 -13.26 -9.03
C LEU A 301 7.36 -11.74 -8.90
N ARG A 302 6.20 -11.07 -8.92
CA ARG A 302 6.12 -9.61 -8.76
C ARG A 302 6.70 -9.16 -7.42
N LEU A 303 6.37 -9.86 -6.32
CA LEU A 303 6.91 -9.55 -5.00
C LEU A 303 8.44 -9.74 -4.96
N PHE A 304 8.97 -10.80 -5.56
CA PHE A 304 10.41 -11.02 -5.66
C PHE A 304 11.10 -9.94 -6.50
N LEU A 305 10.53 -9.54 -7.64
CA LEU A 305 11.08 -8.49 -8.47
C LEU A 305 11.13 -7.15 -7.72
N LYS A 306 10.06 -6.79 -6.99
CA LYS A 306 10.00 -5.60 -6.12
C LYS A 306 11.11 -5.59 -5.06
N LEU A 307 11.41 -6.75 -4.48
CA LEU A 307 12.49 -6.92 -3.50
C LEU A 307 13.88 -6.81 -4.15
N VAL A 308 14.12 -7.52 -5.24
CA VAL A 308 15.41 -7.52 -5.98
C VAL A 308 15.73 -6.14 -6.55
N ALA A 309 14.71 -5.35 -6.90
CA ALA A 309 14.85 -3.96 -7.33
C ALA A 309 15.63 -3.08 -6.34
N GLN A 310 15.65 -3.45 -5.07
CA GLN A 310 16.36 -2.69 -4.03
C GLN A 310 17.86 -3.02 -3.96
N VAL A 311 18.35 -3.99 -4.74
CA VAL A 311 19.73 -4.47 -4.69
C VAL A 311 20.49 -4.02 -5.93
N THR A 312 21.68 -3.44 -5.73
CA THR A 312 22.62 -3.19 -6.84
C THR A 312 23.47 -4.45 -7.05
N PRO A 313 23.40 -5.11 -8.22
CA PRO A 313 24.19 -6.31 -8.48
C PRO A 313 25.69 -6.04 -8.40
N ASN A 314 26.42 -6.92 -7.71
CA ASN A 314 27.87 -6.88 -7.61
C ASN A 314 28.49 -8.14 -8.22
N HIS A 315 29.01 -8.02 -9.45
CA HIS A 315 29.64 -9.11 -10.21
C HIS A 315 30.85 -9.76 -9.52
N SER A 316 31.43 -9.15 -8.49
CA SER A 316 32.55 -9.73 -7.73
C SER A 316 32.12 -10.69 -6.61
N LEU A 317 30.83 -10.72 -6.28
CA LEU A 317 30.28 -11.56 -5.22
C LEU A 317 29.48 -12.75 -5.80
N PRO A 318 29.43 -13.90 -5.10
CA PRO A 318 28.51 -14.99 -5.44
C PRO A 318 27.06 -14.50 -5.53
N ASN A 319 26.29 -15.05 -6.47
CA ASN A 319 24.91 -14.62 -6.74
C ASN A 319 24.76 -13.10 -6.95
N TYR A 320 25.79 -12.44 -7.48
CA TYR A 320 25.85 -10.97 -7.64
C TYR A 320 25.66 -10.19 -6.33
N GLY A 321 25.95 -10.83 -5.18
CA GLY A 321 25.71 -10.25 -3.86
C GLY A 321 24.25 -10.27 -3.42
N ILE A 322 23.33 -10.83 -4.21
CA ILE A 322 21.90 -10.87 -3.89
C ILE A 322 21.66 -11.95 -2.81
N GLU A 323 21.05 -11.55 -1.69
CA GLU A 323 20.57 -12.49 -0.67
C GLU A 323 19.57 -13.52 -1.25
N PRO A 324 19.52 -14.76 -0.72
CA PRO A 324 18.45 -15.70 -1.07
C PRO A 324 17.07 -15.06 -0.88
N LEU A 325 16.21 -15.25 -1.88
CA LEU A 325 14.84 -14.75 -1.84
C LEU A 325 14.08 -15.38 -0.66
N PRO A 326 13.19 -14.61 -0.01
CA PRO A 326 12.39 -15.14 1.08
C PRO A 326 11.50 -16.30 0.60
N ASP A 327 11.35 -17.33 1.41
CA ASP A 327 10.37 -18.39 1.17
C ASP A 327 8.98 -17.86 1.54
N ILE A 328 8.14 -17.66 0.51
CA ILE A 328 6.75 -17.20 0.64
C ILE A 328 5.76 -18.26 0.14
N ASP A 329 6.18 -19.51 -0.02
CA ASP A 329 5.32 -20.58 -0.53
C ASP A 329 4.18 -20.93 0.43
N PHE A 330 4.36 -20.67 1.73
CA PHE A 330 3.29 -20.77 2.72
C PHE A 330 2.38 -19.55 2.76
N ASN A 331 2.90 -18.39 2.36
CA ASN A 331 2.17 -17.13 2.35
C ASN A 331 1.24 -17.02 1.14
N ILE A 332 1.72 -17.39 -0.06
CA ILE A 332 0.98 -17.30 -1.32
C ILE A 332 0.75 -18.69 -1.88
N ARG A 333 -0.52 -19.13 -1.94
CA ARG A 333 -0.86 -20.53 -2.26
C ARG A 333 -1.94 -20.66 -3.32
N ALA A 334 -1.72 -21.60 -4.24
CA ALA A 334 -2.80 -22.08 -5.09
C ALA A 334 -3.79 -22.92 -4.26
N GLY A 335 -5.08 -22.59 -4.30
CA GLY A 335 -6.09 -23.26 -3.51
C GLY A 335 -7.50 -22.72 -3.70
N ASN A 336 -8.49 -23.53 -3.36
CA ASN A 336 -9.89 -23.11 -3.36
C ASN A 336 -10.28 -22.59 -1.98
N SER A 337 -10.35 -21.27 -1.82
CA SER A 337 -10.74 -20.62 -0.56
C SER A 337 -12.16 -20.95 -0.08
N LEU A 338 -13.04 -21.48 -0.95
CA LEU A 338 -14.41 -21.88 -0.61
C LEU A 338 -14.52 -23.35 -0.16
N VAL A 339 -13.51 -24.18 -0.44
CA VAL A 339 -13.53 -25.62 -0.16
C VAL A 339 -12.33 -25.99 0.70
N GLY A 340 -12.60 -26.38 1.94
CA GLY A 340 -11.55 -26.75 2.88
C GLY A 340 -12.06 -26.89 4.31
N PHE A 341 -11.12 -26.90 5.25
CA PHE A 341 -11.43 -26.97 6.68
C PHE A 341 -11.94 -25.61 7.17
N ALA A 342 -13.14 -25.58 7.72
CA ALA A 342 -13.82 -24.37 8.17
C ALA A 342 -13.26 -23.81 9.50
N ASN A 343 -12.44 -24.60 10.22
CA ASN A 343 -11.83 -24.18 11.46
C ASN A 343 -10.51 -24.90 11.74
N TYR A 344 -9.75 -24.35 12.68
CA TYR A 344 -8.46 -24.88 13.11
C TYR A 344 -8.54 -26.34 13.58
N ASP A 345 -9.63 -26.75 14.23
CA ASP A 345 -9.79 -28.12 14.71
C ASP A 345 -9.90 -29.13 13.57
N GLN A 346 -10.55 -28.76 12.46
CA GLN A 346 -10.63 -29.57 11.26
C GLN A 346 -9.26 -29.70 10.56
N VAL A 347 -8.50 -28.60 10.51
CA VAL A 347 -7.10 -28.63 10.03
C VAL A 347 -6.25 -29.55 10.91
N LYS A 348 -6.34 -29.36 12.24
CA LYS A 348 -5.60 -30.14 13.23
C LYS A 348 -5.93 -31.63 13.14
N LYS A 349 -7.21 -32.00 13.06
CA LYS A 349 -7.63 -33.39 12.86
C LYS A 349 -7.09 -33.98 11.56
N ALA A 350 -7.11 -33.24 10.46
CA ALA A 350 -6.61 -33.75 9.18
C ALA A 350 -5.08 -33.92 9.14
N VAL A 351 -4.34 -33.09 9.88
CA VAL A 351 -2.87 -33.14 9.95
C VAL A 351 -2.39 -34.15 11.00
N GLU A 352 -3.09 -34.29 12.13
CA GLU A 352 -2.69 -35.15 13.24
C GLU A 352 -3.30 -36.57 13.20
N GLY A 353 -4.36 -36.79 12.40
CA GLY A 353 -5.05 -38.08 12.25
C GLY A 353 -6.30 -38.22 13.12
#